data_AF-A0A968ZV62-F1
#
_entry.id   AF-A0A968ZV62-F1
#
_cell.length_a   1.000
_cell.length_b   1.000
_cell.length_c   1.000
_cell.angle_alpha   90.00
_cell.angle_beta   90.00
_cell.angle_gamma   90.00
#
_symmetry.space_group_name_H-M   'P 1'
#
loop_
_entity.id
_entity.type
_entity.pdbx_description
1 polymer ?
#
loop_
_entity_poly.entity_id
_entity_poly.type
_entity_poly.pdbx_seq_one_letter_code
_entity_poly.pdbx_strand_id
1 'polypeptide(L)'
;MPLDVALGIVPHQNSSHELVRLGCLFSLFVPYELAAWLLGQFSGLQVSASSFWNWVERQANSALAELSEQLARQQAGALVSPETLTDALAALPLVVAADGVMVPMRSQPKTPKGKVIWREVKVAILARLGERLTGAGKAVVKLKRRRLVAVLGDLEAFIPQVTLEAHKQSFESAPQVVWLSDGGRGFWRVYRQCFAHCAVAVLDFYHAAGHLWRAATVLLTTKSDRLKWFEQWRHALRHGQHSQVLAMLTALVNTELLSGNSLQTLIQVQAYFQRHHAH
;
A
#
# COMPACT_ATOMS: atom_id res chain seq x y z
N MET A 1 17.60 29.07 -37.07
CA MET A 1 16.88 28.80 -35.80
C MET A 1 17.82 29.13 -34.65
N PRO A 2 17.40 29.93 -33.66
CA PRO A 2 18.18 30.21 -32.46
C PRO A 2 18.63 28.91 -31.76
N LEU A 3 19.84 28.90 -31.18
CA LEU A 3 20.47 27.68 -30.62
C LEU A 3 19.70 27.14 -29.40
N ASP A 4 19.14 28.03 -28.58
CA ASP A 4 18.22 27.71 -27.49
C ASP A 4 16.97 26.97 -27.99
N VAL A 5 16.35 27.44 -29.07
CA VAL A 5 15.21 26.75 -29.72
C VAL A 5 15.65 25.40 -30.31
N ALA A 6 16.85 25.33 -30.89
CA ALA A 6 17.41 24.08 -31.43
C ALA A 6 17.64 23.02 -30.36
N LEU A 7 18.02 23.47 -29.16
CA LEU A 7 18.34 22.62 -28.00
C LEU A 7 17.14 22.43 -27.05
N GLY A 8 15.99 23.06 -27.33
CA GLY A 8 14.80 23.01 -26.48
C GLY A 8 14.98 23.70 -25.11
N ILE A 9 15.90 24.67 -25.01
CA ILE A 9 16.20 25.40 -23.78
C ILE A 9 15.18 26.52 -23.59
N VAL A 10 14.48 26.51 -22.45
CA VAL A 10 13.52 27.56 -22.10
C VAL A 10 14.19 28.73 -21.37
N PRO A 11 13.63 29.96 -21.42
CA PRO A 11 14.17 31.09 -20.68
C PRO A 11 14.39 30.78 -19.20
N HIS A 12 15.55 31.16 -18.67
CA HIS A 12 15.98 30.93 -17.27
C HIS A 12 16.14 29.45 -16.87
N GLN A 13 16.29 28.53 -17.84
CA GLN A 13 16.58 27.13 -17.54
C GLN A 13 18.01 26.94 -17.03
N ASN A 14 18.13 26.67 -15.74
CA ASN A 14 19.41 26.41 -15.07
C ASN A 14 19.78 24.92 -15.00
N SER A 15 18.89 24.02 -15.41
CA SER A 15 19.09 22.57 -15.32
C SER A 15 18.34 21.85 -16.43
N SER A 16 18.94 20.80 -17.00
CA SER A 16 18.26 19.99 -18.00
C SER A 16 17.13 19.16 -17.38
N HIS A 17 16.16 18.75 -18.18
CA HIS A 17 15.05 17.91 -17.73
C HIS A 17 15.54 16.54 -17.24
N GLU A 18 16.57 16.00 -17.87
CA GLU A 18 17.21 14.73 -17.52
C GLU A 18 17.88 14.82 -16.15
N LEU A 19 18.56 15.93 -15.86
CA LEU A 19 19.22 16.16 -14.58
C LEU A 19 18.20 16.26 -13.45
N VAL A 20 17.13 17.05 -13.66
CA VAL A 20 16.03 17.18 -12.70
C VAL A 20 15.37 15.82 -12.45
N ARG A 21 15.08 15.06 -13.51
CA ARG A 21 14.48 13.73 -13.42
C ARG A 21 15.37 12.76 -12.64
N LEU A 22 16.67 12.71 -12.93
CA LEU A 22 17.63 11.87 -12.22
C LEU A 22 17.73 12.27 -10.74
N GLY A 23 17.75 13.58 -10.46
CA GLY A 23 17.74 14.10 -9.10
C GLY A 23 16.52 13.63 -8.31
N CYS A 24 15.32 13.77 -8.89
CA CYS A 24 14.08 13.29 -8.28
C CYS A 24 14.09 11.77 -8.06
N LEU A 25 14.65 10.98 -8.99
CA LEU A 25 14.75 9.51 -8.84
C LEU A 25 15.65 9.12 -7.66
N PHE A 26 16.78 9.78 -7.46
CA PHE A 26 17.61 9.55 -6.27
C PHE A 26 16.87 9.90 -4.98
N SER A 27 16.10 10.99 -4.97
CA SER A 27 15.30 11.41 -3.80
C SER A 27 14.19 10.43 -3.39
N LEU A 28 13.87 9.41 -4.22
CA LEU A 28 12.89 8.38 -3.84
C LEU A 28 13.41 7.40 -2.79
N PHE A 29 14.73 7.20 -2.69
CA PHE A 29 15.29 6.14 -1.85
C PHE A 29 16.46 6.59 -0.96
N VAL A 30 16.92 7.85 -1.08
CA VAL A 30 17.91 8.44 -0.18
C VAL A 30 17.54 9.89 0.20
N PRO A 31 18.01 10.39 1.36
CA PRO A 31 17.91 11.80 1.72
C PRO A 31 18.57 12.73 0.69
N TYR A 32 18.14 13.99 0.62
CA TYR A 32 18.57 14.94 -0.41
C TYR A 32 20.08 15.21 -0.41
N GLU A 33 20.72 15.24 0.76
CA GLU A 33 22.17 15.41 0.87
C GLU A 33 22.92 14.24 0.25
N LEU A 34 22.45 13.01 0.48
CA LEU A 34 23.03 11.81 -0.13
C LEU A 34 22.70 11.73 -1.63
N ALA A 35 21.51 12.14 -2.05
CA ALA A 35 21.13 12.22 -3.46
C ALA A 35 22.04 13.19 -4.23
N ALA A 36 22.31 14.37 -3.66
CA ALA A 36 23.23 15.36 -4.19
C ALA A 36 24.65 14.82 -4.31
N TRP A 37 25.14 14.17 -3.26
CA TRP A 37 26.46 13.54 -3.28
C TRP A 37 26.57 12.45 -4.36
N LEU A 38 25.59 11.54 -4.43
CA LEU A 38 25.56 10.45 -5.43
C LEU A 38 25.54 10.99 -6.86
N LEU A 39 24.71 12.00 -7.14
CA LEU A 39 24.69 12.65 -8.44
C LEU A 39 26.07 13.20 -8.80
N GLY A 40 26.72 13.88 -7.85
CA GLY A 40 28.08 14.38 -8.04
C GLY A 40 29.10 13.29 -8.32
N GLN A 41 28.99 12.11 -7.70
CA GLN A 41 29.87 10.97 -7.99
C GLN A 41 29.71 10.43 -9.42
N PHE A 42 28.48 10.39 -9.96
CA PHE A 42 28.23 9.82 -11.27
C PHE A 42 28.41 10.82 -12.43
N SER A 43 28.10 12.09 -12.21
CA SER A 43 28.06 13.09 -13.29
C SER A 43 29.12 14.18 -13.18
N GLY A 44 29.84 14.27 -12.04
CA GLY A 44 30.76 15.38 -11.75
C GLY A 44 30.06 16.72 -11.44
N LEU A 45 28.73 16.76 -11.48
CA LEU A 45 27.94 17.99 -11.25
C LEU A 45 27.72 18.21 -9.75
N GLN A 46 27.97 19.43 -9.28
CA GLN A 46 27.68 19.82 -7.90
C GLN A 46 26.32 20.49 -7.84
N VAL A 47 25.39 19.85 -7.12
CA VAL A 47 24.01 20.34 -6.94
C VAL A 47 23.69 20.28 -5.44
N SER A 48 23.05 21.33 -4.91
CA SER A 48 22.72 21.40 -3.48
C SER A 48 21.52 20.50 -3.12
N ALA A 49 21.45 20.03 -1.86
CA ALA A 49 20.27 19.34 -1.35
C ALA A 49 18.97 20.17 -1.49
N SER A 50 19.07 21.49 -1.31
CA SER A 50 17.95 22.43 -1.52
C SER A 50 17.44 22.44 -2.96
N SER A 51 18.33 22.28 -3.94
CA SER A 51 17.95 22.16 -5.36
C SER A 51 17.12 20.90 -5.59
N PHE A 52 17.52 19.77 -5.01
CA PHE A 52 16.74 18.53 -5.07
C PHE A 52 15.37 18.68 -4.41
N TRP A 53 15.30 19.30 -3.22
CA TRP A 53 14.03 19.63 -2.57
C TRP A 53 13.10 20.39 -3.52
N ASN A 54 13.60 21.49 -4.12
CA ASN A 54 12.82 22.32 -5.03
C ASN A 54 12.37 21.58 -6.30
N TRP A 55 13.21 20.68 -6.82
CA TRP A 55 12.88 19.84 -7.97
C TRP A 55 11.77 18.84 -7.65
N VAL A 56 11.87 18.16 -6.51
CA VAL A 56 10.82 17.24 -6.04
C VAL A 56 9.52 17.99 -5.76
N GLU A 57 9.58 19.15 -5.08
CA GLU A 57 8.40 19.98 -4.79
C GLU A 57 7.71 20.44 -6.08
N ARG A 58 8.47 20.88 -7.08
CA ARG A 58 7.93 21.25 -8.39
C ARG A 58 7.24 20.08 -9.08
N GLN A 59 7.89 18.90 -9.11
CA GLN A 59 7.32 17.72 -9.74
C GLN A 59 6.08 17.21 -8.99
N ALA A 60 6.09 17.29 -7.66
CA ALA A 60 4.95 16.95 -6.82
C ALA A 60 3.76 17.89 -7.08
N ASN A 61 3.99 19.20 -7.14
CA ASN A 61 2.94 20.18 -7.44
C ASN A 61 2.31 19.95 -8.82
N SER A 62 3.12 19.64 -9.84
CA SER A 62 2.61 19.28 -11.17
C SER A 62 1.77 18.01 -11.13
N ALA A 63 2.23 16.96 -10.44
CA ALA A 63 1.49 15.71 -10.32
C ALA A 63 0.19 15.86 -9.52
N LEU A 64 0.20 16.68 -8.46
CA LEU A 64 -1.00 16.99 -7.67
C LEU A 64 -2.02 17.80 -8.47
N ALA A 65 -1.57 18.74 -9.31
CA ALA A 65 -2.45 19.51 -10.19
C ALA A 65 -3.14 18.60 -11.22
N GLU A 66 -2.38 17.71 -11.87
CA GLU A 66 -2.92 16.72 -12.81
C GLU A 66 -3.91 15.77 -12.12
N LEU A 67 -3.56 15.26 -10.94
CA LEU A 67 -4.45 14.39 -10.16
C LEU A 67 -5.75 15.13 -9.77
N SER A 68 -5.64 16.39 -9.33
CA SER A 68 -6.80 17.19 -8.94
C SER A 68 -7.75 17.40 -10.13
N GLU A 69 -7.20 17.65 -11.32
CA GLU A 69 -8.00 17.76 -12.55
C GLU A 69 -8.70 16.43 -12.89
N GLN A 70 -7.98 15.31 -12.82
CA GLN A 70 -8.55 13.99 -13.08
C GLN A 70 -9.68 13.64 -12.11
N LEU A 71 -9.50 13.95 -10.81
CA LEU A 71 -10.52 13.75 -9.79
C LEU A 71 -11.74 14.65 -10.02
N ALA A 72 -11.54 15.91 -10.40
CA ALA A 72 -12.64 16.83 -10.72
C ALA A 72 -13.46 16.33 -11.92
N ARG A 73 -12.79 15.84 -12.97
CA ARG A 73 -13.46 15.25 -14.14
C ARG A 73 -14.25 14.00 -13.76
N GLN A 74 -13.67 13.10 -12.96
CA GLN A 74 -14.35 11.90 -12.47
C GLN A 74 -15.58 12.26 -11.62
N GLN A 75 -15.47 13.24 -10.72
CA GLN A 75 -16.60 13.73 -9.91
C GLN A 75 -17.72 14.34 -10.77
N ALA A 76 -17.37 14.97 -11.89
CA ALA A 76 -18.33 15.47 -12.88
C ALA A 76 -18.95 14.36 -13.77
N GLY A 77 -18.63 13.09 -13.50
CA GLY A 77 -19.17 11.93 -14.25
C GLY A 77 -18.43 11.63 -15.55
N ALA A 78 -17.26 12.23 -15.80
CA ALA A 78 -16.47 11.89 -16.97
C ALA A 78 -15.92 10.45 -16.86
N LEU A 79 -15.97 9.72 -17.97
CA LEU A 79 -15.37 8.39 -18.06
C LEU A 79 -13.85 8.49 -17.88
N VAL A 80 -13.31 7.67 -16.98
CA VAL A 80 -11.86 7.57 -16.77
C VAL A 80 -11.27 6.77 -17.93
N SER A 81 -10.36 7.39 -18.69
CA SER A 81 -9.64 6.71 -19.76
C SER A 81 -8.68 5.66 -19.17
N PRO A 82 -8.80 4.38 -19.54
CA PRO A 82 -7.89 3.36 -19.05
C PRO A 82 -6.48 3.56 -19.60
N GLU A 83 -5.47 3.16 -18.83
CA GLU A 83 -4.10 3.03 -19.31
C GLU A 83 -4.01 1.90 -20.35
N THR A 84 -3.18 2.09 -21.38
CA THR A 84 -2.90 1.03 -22.35
C THR A 84 -2.23 -0.16 -21.66
N LEU A 85 -2.93 -1.30 -21.65
CA LEU A 85 -2.41 -2.59 -21.22
C LEU A 85 -2.17 -3.48 -22.45
N THR A 86 -1.11 -4.28 -22.42
CA THR A 86 -0.97 -5.36 -23.40
C THR A 86 -1.99 -6.46 -23.10
N ASP A 87 -2.39 -7.25 -24.09
CA ASP A 87 -3.34 -8.36 -23.91
C ASP A 87 -2.87 -9.33 -22.81
N ALA A 88 -1.56 -9.60 -22.77
CA ALA A 88 -0.94 -10.43 -21.74
C ALA A 88 -1.03 -9.84 -20.32
N LEU A 89 -1.14 -8.52 -20.15
CA LEU A 89 -1.37 -7.89 -18.84
C LEU A 89 -2.86 -7.79 -18.51
N ALA A 90 -3.70 -7.52 -19.50
CA ALA A 90 -5.15 -7.42 -19.33
C ALA A 90 -5.77 -8.76 -18.90
N ALA A 91 -5.23 -9.88 -19.41
CA ALA A 91 -5.63 -11.24 -19.04
C ALA A 91 -5.19 -11.69 -17.64
N LEU A 92 -4.50 -10.85 -16.86
CA LEU A 92 -4.08 -11.20 -15.49
C LEU A 92 -5.09 -10.69 -14.45
N PRO A 93 -5.28 -11.40 -13.33
CA PRO A 93 -6.05 -10.90 -12.20
C PRO A 93 -5.50 -9.57 -11.69
N LEU A 94 -6.37 -8.69 -11.24
CA LEU A 94 -6.01 -7.44 -10.57
C LEU A 94 -6.15 -7.62 -9.06
N VAL A 95 -5.10 -7.30 -8.30
CA VAL A 95 -5.18 -7.14 -6.85
C VAL A 95 -5.21 -5.67 -6.49
N VAL A 96 -6.10 -5.30 -5.58
CA VAL A 96 -6.16 -4.02 -4.89
C VAL A 96 -5.93 -4.30 -3.41
N ALA A 97 -4.74 -3.97 -2.90
CA ALA A 97 -4.39 -4.15 -1.50
C ALA A 97 -4.36 -2.78 -0.81
N ALA A 98 -5.10 -2.61 0.29
CA ALA A 98 -5.23 -1.33 0.99
C ALA A 98 -4.95 -1.45 2.49
N ASP A 99 -4.23 -0.47 3.04
CA ASP A 99 -3.83 -0.43 4.46
C ASP A 99 -3.58 1.01 4.94
N GLY A 100 -3.46 1.19 6.26
CA GLY A 100 -3.10 2.44 6.93
C GLY A 100 -1.67 2.36 7.47
N VAL A 101 -0.81 3.32 7.11
CA VAL A 101 0.58 3.37 7.59
C VAL A 101 0.79 4.63 8.41
N MET A 102 1.38 4.48 9.60
CA MET A 102 1.76 5.62 10.44
C MET A 102 3.09 6.21 9.96
N VAL A 103 3.05 7.45 9.48
CA VAL A 103 4.23 8.19 9.02
C VAL A 103 4.63 9.24 10.06
N PRO A 104 5.90 9.27 10.51
CA PRO A 104 6.37 10.27 11.45
C PRO A 104 6.56 11.60 10.71
N MET A 105 5.91 12.65 11.21
CA MET A 105 5.99 14.00 10.65
C MET A 105 6.50 15.00 11.67
N ARG A 106 7.11 16.07 11.17
CA ARG A 106 7.54 17.20 11.99
C ARG A 106 6.30 17.94 12.51
N SER A 107 6.34 18.37 13.76
CA SER A 107 5.28 19.20 14.33
C SER A 107 5.28 20.63 13.78
N GLN A 108 6.44 21.10 13.30
CA GLN A 108 6.62 22.43 12.76
C GLN A 108 7.31 22.38 11.39
N PRO A 109 6.86 23.19 10.41
CA PRO A 109 7.50 23.26 9.10
C PRO A 109 8.97 23.66 9.20
N LYS A 110 9.80 23.09 8.32
CA LYS A 110 11.22 23.49 8.10
C LYS A 110 12.16 23.36 9.31
N THR A 111 11.74 22.78 10.44
CA THR A 111 12.60 22.56 11.62
C THR A 111 12.48 21.13 12.13
N PRO A 112 13.58 20.48 12.56
CA PRO A 112 13.52 19.15 13.17
C PRO A 112 13.17 19.22 14.66
N LYS A 113 13.11 20.43 15.24
CA LYS A 113 12.78 20.64 16.65
C LYS A 113 11.31 20.35 16.89
N GLY A 114 11.01 19.74 18.04
CA GLY A 114 9.66 19.42 18.48
C GLY A 114 9.37 17.92 18.52
N LYS A 115 8.19 17.58 19.01
CA LYS A 115 7.74 16.19 19.12
C LYS A 115 7.30 15.67 17.74
N VAL A 116 7.70 14.44 17.42
CA VAL A 116 7.19 13.73 16.23
C VAL A 116 5.67 13.57 16.33
N ILE A 117 4.97 13.98 15.28
CA ILE A 117 3.53 13.75 15.13
C ILE A 117 3.36 12.57 14.19
N TRP A 118 2.74 11.50 14.67
CA TRP A 118 2.39 10.37 13.84
C TRP A 118 1.08 10.65 13.14
N ARG A 119 1.08 10.58 11.80
CA ARG A 119 -0.12 10.73 10.99
C ARG A 119 -0.32 9.48 10.16
N GLU A 120 -1.55 8.99 10.15
CA GLU A 120 -1.91 7.85 9.34
C GLU A 120 -2.08 8.29 7.87
N VAL A 121 -1.35 7.63 6.98
CA VAL A 121 -1.50 7.73 5.52
C VAL A 121 -2.25 6.49 5.05
N LYS A 122 -3.35 6.69 4.32
CA LYS A 122 -4.04 5.58 3.66
C LYS A 122 -3.34 5.23 2.37
N VAL A 123 -3.01 3.97 2.20
CA VAL A 123 -2.28 3.48 1.02
C VAL A 123 -3.08 2.39 0.32
N ALA A 124 -2.97 2.34 -1.01
CA ALA A 124 -3.35 1.18 -1.79
C ALA A 124 -2.32 0.87 -2.87
N ILE A 125 -2.07 -0.41 -3.09
CA ILE A 125 -1.32 -0.91 -4.24
C ILE A 125 -2.29 -1.63 -5.17
N LEU A 126 -2.28 -1.24 -6.43
CA LEU A 126 -2.98 -1.93 -7.51
C LEU A 126 -1.95 -2.62 -8.40
N ALA A 127 -2.11 -3.91 -8.64
CA ALA A 127 -1.16 -4.66 -9.46
C ALA A 127 -1.81 -5.85 -10.19
N ARG A 128 -1.31 -6.14 -11.39
CA ARG A 128 -1.64 -7.36 -12.14
C ARG A 128 -0.83 -8.55 -11.60
N LEU A 129 -1.50 -9.64 -11.25
CA LEU A 129 -0.87 -10.85 -10.72
C LEU A 129 -0.37 -11.72 -11.87
N GLY A 130 0.91 -11.54 -12.24
CA GLY A 130 1.57 -12.39 -13.21
C GLY A 130 2.52 -13.38 -12.57
N GLU A 131 3.24 -14.11 -13.42
CA GLU A 131 4.24 -15.08 -12.99
C GLU A 131 5.64 -14.72 -13.50
N ARG A 132 6.65 -15.29 -12.84
CA ARG A 132 8.04 -15.33 -13.27
C ARG A 132 8.64 -16.67 -12.87
N LEU A 133 9.48 -17.24 -13.72
CA LEU A 133 10.31 -18.40 -13.38
C LEU A 133 11.54 -17.97 -12.55
N THR A 134 11.81 -18.69 -11.47
CA THR A 134 13.09 -18.59 -10.75
C THR A 134 14.22 -19.23 -11.56
N GLY A 135 15.47 -19.00 -11.16
CA GLY A 135 16.62 -19.70 -11.76
C GLY A 135 16.56 -21.23 -11.61
N ALA A 136 15.76 -21.74 -10.66
CA ALA A 136 15.49 -23.15 -10.46
C ALA A 136 14.23 -23.65 -11.22
N GLY A 137 13.69 -22.87 -12.17
CA GLY A 137 12.52 -23.25 -12.98
C GLY A 137 11.17 -23.22 -12.24
N LYS A 138 11.12 -22.72 -11.01
CA LYS A 138 9.86 -22.63 -10.23
C LYS A 138 9.08 -21.38 -10.62
N ALA A 139 7.81 -21.53 -10.99
CA ALA A 139 6.91 -20.40 -11.16
C ALA A 139 6.62 -19.72 -9.82
N VAL A 140 6.81 -18.41 -9.75
CA VAL A 140 6.48 -17.58 -8.59
C VAL A 140 5.67 -16.36 -9.02
N VAL A 141 4.78 -15.90 -8.14
CA VAL A 141 3.97 -14.70 -8.35
C VAL A 141 4.88 -13.48 -8.49
N LYS A 142 4.57 -12.63 -9.48
CA LYS A 142 5.22 -11.34 -9.72
C LYS A 142 4.16 -10.28 -9.93
N LEU A 143 4.20 -9.25 -9.09
CA LEU A 143 3.38 -8.06 -9.28
C LEU A 143 3.84 -7.33 -10.55
N LYS A 144 2.94 -7.21 -11.52
CA LYS A 144 3.12 -6.45 -12.76
C LYS A 144 2.23 -5.20 -12.71
N ARG A 145 2.58 -4.19 -13.51
CA ARG A 145 1.86 -2.89 -13.61
C ARG A 145 1.43 -2.32 -12.26
N ARG A 146 2.40 -2.12 -11.37
CA ARG A 146 2.14 -1.58 -10.02
C ARG A 146 1.72 -0.12 -10.10
N ARG A 147 0.69 0.25 -9.36
CA ARG A 147 0.28 1.63 -9.05
C ARG A 147 0.15 1.77 -7.55
N LEU A 148 0.47 2.96 -7.05
CA LEU A 148 0.39 3.31 -5.64
C LEU A 148 -0.53 4.51 -5.50
N VAL A 149 -1.50 4.40 -4.59
CA VAL A 149 -2.27 5.51 -4.06
C VAL A 149 -1.80 5.74 -2.63
N ALA A 150 -1.50 6.98 -2.27
CA ALA A 150 -1.10 7.34 -0.91
C ALA A 150 -1.73 8.68 -0.54
N VAL A 151 -2.57 8.67 0.50
CA VAL A 151 -3.38 9.83 0.89
C VAL A 151 -3.17 10.14 2.36
N LEU A 152 -2.58 11.31 2.62
CA LEU A 152 -2.56 11.92 3.94
C LEU A 152 -3.90 12.62 4.17
N GLY A 153 -4.89 11.86 4.62
CA GLY A 153 -6.26 12.34 4.78
C GLY A 153 -7.15 11.28 5.41
N ASP A 154 -8.45 11.47 5.29
CA ASP A 154 -9.46 10.47 5.65
C ASP A 154 -9.78 9.54 4.47
N LEU A 155 -10.76 8.66 4.67
CA LEU A 155 -11.20 7.75 3.63
C LEU A 155 -12.00 8.45 2.51
N GLU A 156 -12.61 9.61 2.77
CA GLU A 156 -13.34 10.38 1.76
C GLU A 156 -12.37 10.99 0.74
N ALA A 157 -11.18 11.41 1.17
CA ALA A 157 -10.10 11.81 0.27
C ALA A 157 -9.45 10.63 -0.48
N PHE A 158 -9.51 9.42 0.11
CA PHE A 158 -8.88 8.21 -0.43
C PHE A 158 -9.72 7.51 -1.51
N ILE A 159 -11.03 7.39 -1.30
CA ILE A 159 -11.94 6.65 -2.20
C ILE A 159 -11.90 7.16 -3.65
N PRO A 160 -11.95 8.48 -3.93
CA PRO A 160 -11.87 8.98 -5.31
C PRO A 160 -10.55 8.58 -5.98
N GLN A 161 -9.44 8.57 -5.25
CA GLN A 161 -8.12 8.26 -5.81
C GLN A 161 -7.95 6.76 -6.10
N VAL A 162 -8.39 5.89 -5.19
CA VAL A 162 -8.29 4.43 -5.40
C VAL A 162 -9.23 3.95 -6.51
N THR A 163 -10.40 4.57 -6.65
CA THR A 163 -11.32 4.29 -7.77
C THR A 163 -10.77 4.81 -9.10
N LEU A 164 -10.21 6.03 -9.14
CA LEU A 164 -9.52 6.56 -10.31
C LEU A 164 -8.43 5.60 -10.81
N GLU A 165 -7.54 5.17 -9.93
CA GLU A 165 -6.45 4.27 -10.28
C GLU A 165 -6.94 2.86 -10.66
N ALA A 166 -8.05 2.39 -10.07
CA ALA A 166 -8.67 1.13 -10.47
C ALA A 166 -9.23 1.22 -11.91
N HIS A 167 -9.96 2.28 -12.24
CA HIS A 167 -10.47 2.50 -13.60
C HIS A 167 -9.34 2.65 -14.62
N LYS A 168 -8.28 3.39 -14.27
CA LYS A 168 -7.05 3.46 -15.09
C LYS A 168 -6.46 2.08 -15.36
N GLN A 169 -6.55 1.14 -14.42
CA GLN A 169 -6.11 -0.23 -14.64
C GLN A 169 -7.16 -1.15 -15.27
N SER A 170 -8.30 -0.65 -15.78
CA SER A 170 -9.36 -1.47 -16.36
C SER A 170 -9.83 -2.59 -15.41
N PHE A 171 -10.15 -2.25 -14.16
CA PHE A 171 -10.53 -3.27 -13.17
C PHE A 171 -11.80 -4.04 -13.56
N GLU A 172 -12.78 -3.38 -14.18
CA GLU A 172 -14.07 -3.98 -14.57
C GLU A 172 -13.93 -5.06 -15.65
N SER A 173 -12.89 -4.98 -16.50
CA SER A 173 -12.60 -5.98 -17.52
C SER A 173 -11.54 -7.01 -17.09
N ALA A 174 -11.03 -6.90 -15.86
CA ALA A 174 -10.10 -7.89 -15.34
C ALA A 174 -10.83 -9.25 -15.16
N PRO A 175 -10.20 -10.39 -15.48
CA PRO A 175 -10.82 -11.70 -15.31
C PRO A 175 -11.16 -12.02 -13.86
N GLN A 176 -10.45 -11.40 -12.92
CA GLN A 176 -10.73 -11.44 -11.50
C GLN A 176 -10.17 -10.19 -10.84
N VAL A 177 -10.93 -9.64 -9.90
CA VAL A 177 -10.47 -8.57 -9.00
C VAL A 177 -10.38 -9.13 -7.59
N VAL A 178 -9.28 -8.88 -6.90
CA VAL A 178 -9.06 -9.27 -5.50
C VAL A 178 -8.92 -8.02 -4.66
N TRP A 179 -9.71 -7.90 -3.60
CA TRP A 179 -9.53 -6.87 -2.57
C TRP A 179 -8.80 -7.48 -1.36
N LEU A 180 -7.66 -6.94 -0.97
CA LEU A 180 -6.86 -7.41 0.17
C LEU A 180 -6.79 -6.32 1.25
N SER A 181 -7.22 -6.61 2.47
CA SER A 181 -7.12 -5.67 3.60
C SER A 181 -7.15 -6.36 4.97
N ASP A 182 -6.83 -5.62 6.02
CA ASP A 182 -6.55 -6.08 7.39
C ASP A 182 -7.75 -6.60 8.20
N GLY A 183 -9.01 -6.35 7.79
CA GLY A 183 -10.16 -6.58 8.68
C GLY A 183 -10.79 -5.29 9.24
N GLY A 184 -10.09 -4.16 9.09
CA GLY A 184 -10.48 -2.87 9.63
C GLY A 184 -11.77 -2.32 9.01
N ARG A 185 -12.67 -1.80 9.85
CA ARG A 185 -13.98 -1.26 9.43
C ARG A 185 -13.87 -0.25 8.29
N GLY A 186 -12.80 0.55 8.29
CA GLY A 186 -12.51 1.58 7.29
C GLY A 186 -12.31 1.01 5.89
N PHE A 187 -11.30 0.17 5.68
CA PHE A 187 -11.02 -0.42 4.36
C PHE A 187 -12.12 -1.38 3.89
N TRP A 188 -12.78 -2.09 4.81
CA TRP A 188 -13.97 -2.87 4.44
C TRP A 188 -15.16 -2.01 3.98
N ARG A 189 -15.27 -0.76 4.46
CA ARG A 189 -16.24 0.19 3.91
C ARG A 189 -15.88 0.56 2.48
N VAL A 190 -14.60 0.81 2.19
CA VAL A 190 -14.11 1.09 0.82
C VAL A 190 -14.43 -0.08 -0.10
N TYR A 191 -14.12 -1.32 0.30
CA TYR A 191 -14.48 -2.53 -0.44
C TYR A 191 -15.97 -2.59 -0.76
N ARG A 192 -16.84 -2.48 0.26
CA ARG A 192 -18.31 -2.55 0.07
C ARG A 192 -18.83 -1.49 -0.88
N GLN A 193 -18.30 -0.27 -0.77
CA GLN A 193 -18.75 0.87 -1.58
C GLN A 193 -18.25 0.78 -3.03
N CYS A 194 -17.02 0.30 -3.25
CA CYS A 194 -16.34 0.48 -4.53
C CYS A 194 -16.10 -0.82 -5.30
N PHE A 195 -15.99 -1.96 -4.64
CA PHE A 195 -15.45 -3.19 -5.25
C PHE A 195 -16.28 -4.45 -5.00
N ALA A 196 -17.19 -4.46 -4.02
CA ALA A 196 -17.92 -5.69 -3.64
C ALA A 196 -18.80 -6.28 -4.75
N HIS A 197 -19.11 -5.52 -5.80
CA HIS A 197 -19.87 -6.01 -6.95
C HIS A 197 -19.03 -6.86 -7.92
N CYS A 198 -17.69 -6.78 -7.88
CA CYS A 198 -16.81 -7.46 -8.83
C CYS A 198 -15.56 -8.10 -8.20
N ALA A 199 -15.21 -7.75 -6.96
CA ALA A 199 -13.99 -8.22 -6.31
C ALA A 199 -14.27 -9.32 -5.28
N VAL A 200 -13.38 -10.30 -5.23
CA VAL A 200 -13.30 -11.26 -4.13
C VAL A 200 -12.48 -10.60 -3.02
N ALA A 201 -13.09 -10.38 -1.86
CA ALA A 201 -12.35 -9.89 -0.71
C ALA A 201 -11.61 -11.03 0.01
N VAL A 202 -10.35 -10.77 0.31
CA VAL A 202 -9.42 -11.66 0.98
C VAL A 202 -8.88 -10.96 2.23
N LEU A 203 -8.93 -11.64 3.37
CA LEU A 203 -8.36 -11.13 4.61
C LEU A 203 -6.81 -11.16 4.56
N ASP A 204 -6.17 -10.09 5.03
CA ASP A 204 -4.72 -10.04 5.12
C ASP A 204 -4.19 -11.11 6.10
N PHE A 205 -3.40 -12.04 5.56
CA PHE A 205 -2.85 -13.17 6.30
C PHE A 205 -1.94 -12.75 7.45
N TYR A 206 -1.13 -11.69 7.28
CA TYR A 206 -0.20 -11.26 8.32
C TYR A 206 -0.93 -10.59 9.49
N HIS A 207 -1.97 -9.82 9.22
CA HIS A 207 -2.85 -9.26 10.24
C HIS A 207 -3.58 -10.37 11.01
N ALA A 208 -4.18 -11.33 10.29
CA ALA A 208 -4.83 -12.47 10.91
C ALA A 208 -3.86 -13.31 11.75
N ALA A 209 -2.64 -13.55 11.27
CA ALA A 209 -1.59 -14.20 12.05
C ALA A 209 -1.20 -13.37 13.29
N GLY A 210 -1.12 -12.05 13.19
CA GLY A 210 -0.90 -11.17 14.35
C GLY A 210 -1.97 -11.34 15.43
N HIS A 211 -3.23 -11.49 15.04
CA HIS A 211 -4.33 -11.83 15.96
C HIS A 211 -4.12 -13.19 16.64
N LEU A 212 -3.67 -14.22 15.92
CA LEU A 212 -3.34 -15.52 16.49
C LEU A 212 -2.16 -15.43 17.49
N TRP A 213 -1.16 -14.61 17.21
CA TRP A 213 -0.06 -14.36 18.14
C TRP A 213 -0.54 -13.69 19.43
N ARG A 214 -1.49 -12.76 19.34
CA ARG A 214 -2.14 -12.16 20.52
C ARG A 214 -2.86 -13.21 21.35
N ALA A 215 -3.62 -14.11 20.73
CA ALA A 215 -4.29 -15.22 21.42
C ALA A 215 -3.28 -16.14 22.11
N ALA A 216 -2.24 -16.58 21.40
CA ALA A 216 -1.19 -17.42 21.98
C ALA A 216 -0.53 -16.73 23.19
N THR A 217 -0.31 -15.41 23.09
CA THR A 217 0.32 -14.61 24.15
C THR A 217 -0.48 -14.57 25.45
N VAL A 218 -1.81 -14.54 25.37
CA VAL A 218 -2.65 -14.53 26.58
C VAL A 218 -2.95 -15.92 27.12
N LEU A 219 -2.85 -16.96 26.28
CA LEU A 219 -3.12 -18.35 26.66
C LEU A 219 -1.92 -19.06 27.29
N LEU A 220 -0.69 -18.70 26.89
CA LEU A 220 0.50 -19.46 27.22
C LEU A 220 1.57 -18.57 27.85
N THR A 221 2.15 -19.03 28.94
CA THR A 221 3.13 -18.27 29.72
C THR A 221 4.53 -18.32 29.09
N THR A 222 4.96 -19.50 28.62
CA THR A 222 6.31 -19.68 28.07
C THR A 222 6.39 -19.20 26.62
N LYS A 223 7.54 -18.67 26.20
CA LYS A 223 7.76 -18.28 24.80
C LYS A 223 7.76 -19.49 23.86
N SER A 224 8.26 -20.64 24.33
CA SER A 224 8.34 -21.88 23.54
C SER A 224 6.95 -22.37 23.15
N ASP A 225 6.05 -22.46 24.13
CA ASP A 225 4.68 -22.92 23.87
C ASP A 225 3.94 -21.93 22.98
N ARG A 226 4.09 -20.63 23.22
CA ARG A 226 3.52 -19.58 22.36
C ARG A 226 3.90 -19.73 20.89
N LEU A 227 5.19 -19.97 20.63
CA LEU A 227 5.69 -20.17 19.27
C LEU A 227 5.11 -21.44 18.64
N LYS A 228 5.10 -22.55 19.37
CA LYS A 228 4.57 -23.83 18.88
C LYS A 228 3.09 -23.71 18.49
N TRP A 229 2.26 -23.15 19.35
CA TRP A 229 0.83 -22.95 19.07
C TRP A 229 0.60 -21.93 17.95
N PHE A 230 1.34 -20.83 17.95
CA PHE A 230 1.27 -19.84 16.87
C PHE A 230 1.63 -20.44 15.51
N GLU A 231 2.69 -21.24 15.43
CA GLU A 231 3.09 -21.90 14.19
C GLU A 231 2.02 -22.88 13.68
N GLN A 232 1.41 -23.66 14.58
CA GLN A 232 0.31 -24.56 14.24
C GLN A 232 -0.90 -23.80 13.68
N TRP A 233 -1.38 -22.75 14.38
CA TRP A 233 -2.53 -21.97 13.89
C TRP A 233 -2.21 -21.20 12.61
N ARG A 234 -1.01 -20.61 12.50
CA ARG A 234 -0.58 -19.91 11.30
C ARG A 234 -0.47 -20.87 10.10
N HIS A 235 -0.02 -22.10 10.32
CA HIS A 235 0.01 -23.14 9.30
C HIS A 235 -1.40 -23.54 8.87
N ALA A 236 -2.29 -23.84 9.83
CA ALA A 236 -3.69 -24.16 9.56
C ALA A 236 -4.37 -23.05 8.73
N LEU A 237 -4.21 -21.79 9.13
CA LEU A 237 -4.75 -20.63 8.41
C LEU A 237 -4.21 -20.55 6.98
N ARG A 238 -2.89 -20.74 6.79
CA ARG A 238 -2.25 -20.71 5.46
C ARG A 238 -2.77 -21.79 4.52
N HIS A 239 -3.23 -22.91 5.07
CA HIS A 239 -3.76 -24.05 4.31
C HIS A 239 -5.30 -24.06 4.25
N GLY A 240 -5.95 -22.93 4.53
CA GLY A 240 -7.40 -22.78 4.38
C GLY A 240 -8.21 -23.40 5.51
N GLN A 241 -7.59 -23.87 6.60
CA GLN A 241 -8.27 -24.46 7.77
C GLN A 241 -8.79 -23.39 8.75
N HIS A 242 -9.23 -22.24 8.22
CA HIS A 242 -9.71 -21.10 8.99
C HIS A 242 -10.91 -21.45 9.89
N SER A 243 -11.83 -22.33 9.42
CA SER A 243 -12.95 -22.80 10.24
C SER A 243 -12.51 -23.63 11.45
N GLN A 244 -11.44 -24.43 11.30
CA GLN A 244 -10.86 -25.18 12.42
C GLN A 244 -10.24 -24.24 13.45
N VAL A 245 -9.48 -23.24 12.98
CA VAL A 245 -8.89 -22.20 13.85
C VAL A 245 -10.00 -21.46 14.61
N LEU A 246 -11.07 -21.07 13.94
CA LEU A 246 -12.22 -20.41 14.57
C LEU A 246 -12.95 -21.31 15.58
N ALA A 247 -13.13 -22.59 15.27
CA ALA A 247 -13.72 -23.55 16.20
C ALA A 247 -12.86 -23.71 17.47
N MET A 248 -11.53 -23.79 17.32
CA MET A 248 -10.61 -23.85 18.46
C MET A 248 -10.66 -22.57 19.31
N LEU A 249 -10.64 -21.39 18.68
CA LEU A 249 -10.76 -20.12 19.40
C LEU A 249 -12.09 -20.03 20.15
N THR A 250 -13.18 -20.46 19.53
CA THR A 250 -14.51 -20.52 20.15
C THR A 250 -14.54 -21.46 21.35
N ALA A 251 -13.92 -22.64 21.24
CA ALA A 251 -13.81 -23.57 22.36
C ALA A 251 -13.03 -22.93 23.53
N LEU A 252 -11.89 -22.29 23.25
CA LEU A 252 -11.03 -21.65 24.25
C LEU A 252 -11.74 -20.50 24.98
N VAL A 253 -12.53 -19.68 24.27
CA VAL A 253 -13.34 -18.61 24.89
C VAL A 253 -14.34 -19.14 25.91
N ASN A 254 -14.86 -20.36 25.69
CA ASN A 254 -15.83 -20.99 26.58
C ASN A 254 -15.18 -21.82 27.72
N THR A 255 -13.87 -21.71 27.90
CA THR A 255 -13.17 -22.35 29.03
C THR A 255 -12.99 -21.36 30.18
N GLU A 256 -12.86 -21.87 31.40
CA GLU A 256 -12.50 -21.08 32.59
C GLU A 256 -10.98 -20.83 32.71
N LEU A 257 -10.20 -21.11 31.65
CA LEU A 257 -8.73 -20.99 31.67
C LEU A 257 -8.24 -19.54 31.76
N LEU A 258 -9.05 -18.57 31.31
CA LEU A 258 -8.70 -17.16 31.29
C LEU A 258 -9.74 -16.31 32.00
N SER A 259 -9.29 -15.21 32.60
CA SER A 259 -10.16 -14.20 33.19
C SER A 259 -9.65 -12.78 32.86
N GLY A 260 -10.48 -11.78 33.14
CA GLY A 260 -10.13 -10.36 32.96
C GLY A 260 -9.64 -10.00 31.54
N ASN A 261 -8.55 -9.23 31.47
CA ASN A 261 -8.01 -8.71 30.20
C ASN A 261 -7.54 -9.80 29.22
N SER A 262 -7.08 -10.95 29.74
CA SER A 262 -6.66 -12.08 28.91
C SER A 262 -7.85 -12.71 28.19
N LEU A 263 -8.95 -12.95 28.92
CA LEU A 263 -10.20 -13.44 28.32
C LEU A 263 -10.76 -12.44 27.31
N GLN A 264 -10.76 -11.14 27.65
CA GLN A 264 -11.22 -10.11 26.73
C GLN A 264 -10.41 -10.08 25.42
N THR A 265 -9.08 -10.27 25.51
CA THR A 265 -8.21 -10.36 24.33
C THR A 265 -8.57 -11.56 23.46
N LEU A 266 -8.82 -12.72 24.07
CA LEU A 266 -9.20 -13.93 23.34
C LEU A 266 -10.58 -13.75 22.66
N ILE A 267 -11.55 -13.17 23.35
CA ILE A 267 -12.87 -12.83 22.79
C ILE A 267 -12.72 -11.90 21.57
N GLN A 268 -11.87 -10.87 21.66
CA GLN A 268 -11.63 -9.97 20.52
C GLN A 268 -11.02 -10.70 19.32
N VAL A 269 -10.08 -11.62 19.56
CA VAL A 269 -9.47 -12.43 18.49
C VAL A 269 -10.51 -13.37 17.87
N GLN A 270 -11.29 -14.08 18.68
CA GLN A 270 -12.36 -14.95 18.20
C GLN A 270 -13.37 -14.16 17.36
N ALA A 271 -13.83 -13.00 17.86
CA ALA A 271 -14.79 -12.16 17.15
C ALA A 271 -14.24 -11.59 15.84
N TYR A 272 -12.93 -11.35 15.75
CA TYR A 272 -12.25 -10.98 14.52
C TYR A 272 -12.36 -12.12 13.49
N PHE A 273 -11.95 -13.34 13.84
CA PHE A 273 -12.05 -14.50 12.94
C PHE A 273 -13.50 -14.83 12.56
N GLN A 274 -14.45 -14.74 13.49
CA GLN A 274 -15.86 -14.94 13.21
C GLN A 274 -16.40 -13.93 12.19
N ARG A 275 -16.04 -12.65 12.35
CA ARG A 275 -16.49 -11.58 11.46
C ARG A 275 -15.98 -11.75 10.04
N HIS A 276 -14.76 -12.26 9.89
CA HIS A 276 -14.07 -12.37 8.62
C HIS A 276 -14.02 -13.81 8.07
N HIS A 277 -14.80 -14.74 8.61
CA HIS A 277 -14.73 -16.16 8.21
C HIS A 277 -15.04 -16.43 6.73
N ALA A 278 -15.76 -15.52 6.07
CA ALA A 278 -16.11 -15.61 4.64
C ALA A 278 -15.06 -15.00 3.70
N HIS A 279 -13.94 -14.50 4.24
CA HIS A 279 -12.92 -13.72 3.54
C HIS A 279 -11.50 -14.20 3.84
#